data_AF-A0A940QHK5-F1
#
_entry.id   AF-A0A940QHK5-F1
#
_cell.length_a   1.000
_cell.length_b   1.000
_cell.length_c   1.000
_cell.angle_alpha   90.00
_cell.angle_beta   90.00
_cell.angle_gamma   90.00
#
_symmetry.space_group_name_H-M   'P 1'
#
loop_
_entity.id
_entity.type
_entity.pdbx_description
1 polymer ?
#
loop_
_entity_poly.entity_id
_entity_poly.type
_entity_poly.pdbx_seq_one_letter_code
_entity_poly.pdbx_strand_id
1 'polypeptide(L)'
;MTKTNNVLRDRKRLKTVICFMLSLAASIFLSGFLVNRVSAAESPSISIDLNSGVADSGSSTLDLLFLLAFIALIPTFLMMLTCFTRLVISFAFLRNAMGVANSPPNQVVTGLALF
;
A
#
# COMPACT_ATOMS: atom_id res chain seq x y z
N MET A 1 -14.61 9.24 -37.61
CA MET A 1 -14.40 9.75 -36.24
C MET A 1 -13.95 8.67 -35.22
N THR A 2 -13.31 7.59 -35.66
CA THR A 2 -13.09 6.38 -34.83
C THR A 2 -11.68 6.23 -34.23
N LYS A 3 -10.69 7.03 -34.66
CA LYS A 3 -9.29 6.87 -34.23
C LYS A 3 -8.98 7.40 -32.83
N THR A 4 -9.69 8.43 -32.36
CA THR A 4 -9.38 9.11 -31.08
C THR A 4 -9.66 8.24 -29.85
N ASN A 5 -10.58 7.27 -29.94
CA ASN A 5 -11.01 6.48 -28.78
C ASN A 5 -10.01 5.38 -28.38
N ASN A 6 -9.28 4.79 -29.33
CA ASN A 6 -8.25 3.78 -29.03
C ASN A 6 -7.00 4.43 -28.42
N VAL A 7 -6.60 5.62 -28.89
CA VAL A 7 -5.39 6.31 -28.39
C VAL A 7 -5.51 6.69 -26.91
N LEU A 8 -6.68 7.14 -26.44
CA LEU A 8 -6.88 7.46 -25.02
C LEU A 8 -6.96 6.21 -24.13
N ARG A 9 -7.44 5.09 -24.69
CA ARG A 9 -7.50 3.78 -24.03
C ARG A 9 -6.11 3.20 -23.83
N ASP A 10 -5.26 3.30 -24.84
CA ASP A 10 -3.87 2.84 -24.77
C ASP A 10 -3.05 3.66 -23.78
N ARG A 11 -3.27 4.98 -23.67
CA ARG A 11 -2.61 5.79 -22.63
C ARG A 11 -3.06 5.41 -21.21
N LYS A 12 -4.33 5.03 -21.01
CA LYS A 12 -4.84 4.56 -19.71
C LYS A 12 -4.37 3.15 -19.36
N ARG A 13 -4.29 2.24 -20.34
CA ARG A 13 -3.73 0.89 -20.21
C ARG A 13 -2.23 0.97 -19.93
N LEU A 14 -1.51 1.84 -20.64
CA LEU A 14 -0.09 2.12 -20.43
C LEU A 14 0.18 2.67 -19.02
N LYS A 15 -0.60 3.65 -18.54
CA LYS A 15 -0.49 4.12 -17.15
C LYS A 15 -0.81 3.04 -16.12
N THR A 16 -1.81 2.19 -16.39
CA THR A 16 -2.16 1.06 -15.49
C THR A 16 -1.06 0.00 -15.46
N VAL A 17 -0.47 -0.34 -16.62
CA VAL A 17 0.61 -1.33 -16.73
C VAL A 17 1.92 -0.79 -16.16
N ILE A 18 2.24 0.50 -16.35
CA ILE A 18 3.43 1.15 -15.77
C ILE A 18 3.33 1.16 -14.24
N CYS A 19 2.20 1.56 -13.66
CA CYS A 19 2.04 1.51 -12.20
C CYS A 19 2.12 0.07 -11.66
N PHE A 20 1.56 -0.92 -12.36
CA PHE A 20 1.65 -2.32 -11.96
C PHE A 20 3.09 -2.85 -12.02
N MET A 21 3.84 -2.52 -13.09
CA MET A 21 5.25 -2.85 -13.22
C MET A 21 6.12 -2.14 -12.18
N LEU A 22 5.84 -0.86 -11.88
CA LEU A 22 6.58 -0.11 -10.86
C LEU A 22 6.34 -0.68 -9.46
N SER A 23 5.11 -1.09 -9.15
CA SER A 23 4.76 -1.72 -7.87
C SER A 23 5.37 -3.13 -7.75
N LEU A 24 5.39 -3.91 -8.84
CA LEU A 24 6.01 -5.23 -8.87
C LEU A 24 7.55 -5.13 -8.72
N ALA A 25 8.17 -4.19 -9.44
CA ALA A 25 9.61 -3.92 -9.33
C ALA A 25 9.99 -3.41 -7.94
N ALA A 26 9.19 -2.51 -7.35
CA ALA A 26 9.41 -2.02 -5.99
C ALA A 26 9.28 -3.14 -4.95
N SER A 27 8.30 -4.04 -5.08
CA SER A 27 8.17 -5.21 -4.18
C SER A 27 9.33 -6.19 -4.31
N ILE A 28 9.81 -6.46 -5.54
CA ILE A 28 10.98 -7.31 -5.77
C ILE A 28 12.24 -6.67 -5.19
N PHE A 29 12.42 -5.36 -5.42
CA PHE A 29 13.58 -4.61 -4.92
C PHE A 29 13.57 -4.47 -3.40
N LEU A 30 12.41 -4.25 -2.79
CA LEU A 30 12.25 -4.20 -1.34
C LEU A 30 12.49 -5.57 -0.71
N SER A 31 11.95 -6.65 -1.31
CA SER A 31 12.18 -8.03 -0.83
C SER A 31 13.66 -8.43 -0.94
N GLY A 32 14.33 -8.09 -2.04
CA GLY A 32 15.78 -8.30 -2.20
C GLY A 32 16.61 -7.47 -1.21
N PHE A 33 16.22 -6.22 -0.96
CA PHE A 33 16.88 -5.35 0.01
C PHE A 33 16.70 -5.86 1.45
N LEU A 34 15.53 -6.42 1.81
CA LEU A 34 15.31 -7.00 3.14
C LEU A 34 16.00 -8.36 3.32
N VAL A 35 16.03 -9.23 2.30
CA VAL A 35 16.79 -10.50 2.35
C VAL A 35 18.28 -10.26 2.55
N ASN A 36 18.87 -9.24 1.91
CA ASN A 36 20.28 -8.88 2.12
C ASN A 36 20.56 -8.38 3.55
N ARG A 37 19.56 -7.82 4.25
CA ARG A 37 19.68 -7.42 5.66
C ARG A 37 19.46 -8.60 6.62
N VAL A 38 18.66 -9.59 6.24
CA VAL A 38 18.32 -10.74 7.09
C VAL A 38 19.49 -11.73 7.24
N SER A 39 20.35 -11.86 6.23
CA SER A 39 21.55 -12.71 6.32
C SER A 39 22.66 -12.12 7.21
N ALA A 40 22.53 -10.87 7.66
CA ALA A 40 23.45 -10.21 8.59
C ALA A 40 22.82 -9.97 9.98
N ALA A 41 21.61 -10.48 10.23
CA ALA A 41 20.88 -10.29 11.48
C ALA A 41 20.73 -11.62 12.21
N GLU A 42 21.61 -11.85 13.20
CA GLU A 42 21.20 -12.62 14.38
C GLU A 42 19.92 -11.98 14.95
N SER A 43 18.96 -12.84 15.31
CA SER A 43 17.69 -12.62 16.02
C SER A 43 17.21 -11.16 16.21
N PRO A 44 15.96 -10.82 15.84
CA PRO A 44 15.42 -9.49 16.12
C PRO A 44 15.12 -9.33 17.62
N SER A 45 16.13 -9.03 18.43
CA SER A 45 15.96 -8.45 19.77
C SER A 45 16.02 -6.94 19.64
N ILE A 46 14.87 -6.28 19.74
CA ILE A 46 14.81 -4.84 20.02
C ILE A 46 15.20 -4.67 21.50
N SER A 47 16.51 -4.66 21.79
CA SER A 47 17.05 -4.17 23.04
C SER A 47 17.33 -2.69 22.85
N ILE A 48 16.35 -1.86 23.21
CA ILE A 48 16.59 -0.43 23.39
C ILE A 48 17.48 -0.34 24.64
N ASP A 49 18.77 -0.05 24.46
CA ASP A 49 19.69 0.24 25.55
C ASP A 49 19.66 1.76 25.80
N LEU A 50 19.16 2.14 26.97
CA LEU A 50 18.89 3.52 27.40
C LEU A 50 20.08 4.08 28.18
N ASN A 51 21.29 3.53 28.00
CA ASN A 51 22.48 3.93 28.73
C ASN A 51 23.65 4.32 27.82
N SER A 52 23.45 5.33 26.96
CA SER A 52 24.56 6.17 26.51
C SER A 52 24.31 7.60 26.97
N GLY A 53 25.22 8.05 27.82
CA GLY A 53 25.06 9.26 28.60
C GLY A 53 25.05 10.54 27.79
N VAL A 54 24.46 11.54 28.45
CA VAL A 54 24.67 12.98 28.33
C VAL A 54 24.16 13.65 27.05
N ALA A 55 23.14 14.47 27.26
CA ALA A 55 22.73 15.59 26.40
C ALA A 55 22.03 15.29 25.07
N ASP A 56 20.95 14.49 25.05
CA ASP A 56 19.85 14.71 24.08
C ASP A 56 18.53 13.97 24.42
N SER A 57 18.13 13.97 25.70
CA SER A 57 17.03 13.13 26.21
C SER A 57 15.65 13.37 25.58
N GLY A 58 15.49 14.37 24.71
CA GLY A 58 14.26 14.66 23.98
C GLY A 58 14.20 14.05 22.56
N SER A 59 15.33 13.76 21.91
CA SER A 59 15.35 13.30 20.51
C SER A 59 14.99 11.81 20.40
N SER A 60 15.52 10.96 21.29
CA SER A 60 15.26 9.51 21.25
C SER A 60 13.78 9.14 21.46
N THR A 61 13.05 9.88 22.29
CA THR A 61 11.61 9.61 22.52
C THR A 61 10.74 10.08 21.35
N LEU A 62 11.08 11.21 20.74
CA LEU A 62 10.37 11.71 19.57
C LEU A 62 10.65 10.87 18.32
N ASP A 63 11.88 10.38 18.14
CA ASP A 63 12.24 9.49 17.04
C ASP A 63 11.49 8.15 17.11
N LEU A 64 11.35 7.58 18.32
CA LEU A 64 10.56 6.36 18.52
C LEU A 64 9.06 6.59 18.25
N LEU A 65 8.52 7.74 18.67
CA LEU A 65 7.15 8.16 18.36
C LEU A 65 6.93 8.31 16.84
N PHE A 66 7.92 8.89 16.14
CA PHE A 66 7.86 9.08 14.70
C PHE A 66 7.92 7.75 13.94
N LEU A 67 8.79 6.81 14.36
CA LEU A 67 8.87 5.46 13.81
C LEU A 67 7.53 4.70 13.95
N LEU A 68 6.92 4.77 15.13
CA LEU A 68 5.63 4.12 15.41
C LEU A 68 4.49 4.76 14.59
N ALA A 69 4.51 6.09 14.43
CA ALA A 69 3.58 6.78 13.55
C ALA A 69 3.75 6.35 12.09
N PHE A 70 4.99 6.18 11.64
CA PHE A 70 5.30 5.77 10.27
C PHE A 70 4.81 4.34 9.97
N ILE A 71 5.07 3.38 10.86
CA ILE A 71 4.63 1.98 10.66
C ILE A 71 3.11 1.85 10.66
N ALA A 72 2.40 2.66 11.44
CA ALA A 72 0.94 2.69 11.49
C ALA A 72 0.30 3.39 10.27
N LEU A 73 1.00 4.34 9.64
CA LEU A 73 0.51 5.10 8.50
C LEU A 73 0.77 4.43 7.14
N ILE A 74 1.87 3.67 7.01
CA ILE A 74 2.20 2.91 5.80
C ILE A 74 1.06 1.99 5.30
N PRO A 75 0.36 1.19 6.12
CA PRO A 75 -0.66 0.26 5.61
C PRO A 75 -1.87 0.99 5.02
N THR A 76 -2.29 2.11 5.60
CA THR A 76 -3.39 2.92 5.07
C THR A 76 -2.97 3.68 3.82
N PHE A 77 -1.73 4.15 3.75
CA PHE A 77 -1.20 4.78 2.54
C PHE A 77 -1.06 3.78 1.39
N LEU A 78 -0.62 2.55 1.67
CA LEU A 78 -0.61 1.45 0.70
C LEU A 78 -2.01 1.16 0.18
N MET A 79 -3.03 1.08 1.04
CA MET A 79 -4.43 0.89 0.63
C MET A 79 -4.96 2.04 -0.24
N MET A 80 -4.57 3.29 0.03
CA MET A 80 -5.00 4.44 -0.77
C MET A 80 -4.25 4.56 -2.10
N LEU A 81 -2.96 4.21 -2.14
CA LEU A 81 -2.14 4.31 -3.35
C LEU A 81 -2.29 3.10 -4.29
N THR A 82 -2.89 2.01 -3.83
CA THR A 82 -3.05 0.79 -4.63
C THR A 82 -4.50 0.48 -4.96
N CYS A 83 -4.68 -0.51 -5.83
CA CYS A 83 -5.87 -0.85 -6.60
C CYS A 83 -7.17 -1.02 -5.80
N PHE A 84 -7.11 -1.08 -4.47
CA PHE A 84 -8.26 -1.18 -3.56
C PHE A 84 -9.37 -0.18 -3.92
N THR A 85 -9.05 1.12 -4.06
CA THR A 85 -10.07 2.14 -4.41
C THR A 85 -10.70 1.87 -5.77
N ARG A 86 -9.93 1.39 -6.74
CA ARG A 86 -10.40 1.09 -8.11
C ARG A 86 -11.28 -0.18 -8.15
N LEU A 87 -10.99 -1.18 -7.31
CA LEU A 87 -11.78 -2.41 -7.18
C LEU A 87 -13.14 -2.13 -6.53
N VAL A 88 -13.17 -1.34 -5.45
CA VAL A 88 -14.43 -0.90 -4.81
C VAL A 88 -15.34 -0.19 -5.81
N ILE A 89 -14.78 0.72 -6.61
CA ILE A 89 -15.53 1.47 -7.62
C ILE A 89 -16.05 0.55 -8.73
N SER A 90 -15.24 -0.41 -9.21
CA SER A 90 -15.68 -1.36 -10.24
C SER A 90 -16.78 -2.30 -9.74
N PHE A 91 -16.70 -2.78 -8.49
CA PHE A 91 -17.77 -3.56 -7.87
C PHE A 91 -19.01 -2.72 -7.57
N ALA A 92 -18.86 -1.45 -7.19
CA ALA A 92 -19.97 -0.52 -7.03
C ALA A 92 -20.70 -0.26 -8.36
N PHE A 93 -19.96 -0.15 -9.47
CA PHE A 93 -20.57 -0.10 -10.80
C PHE A 93 -21.25 -1.42 -11.19
N LEU A 94 -20.65 -2.56 -10.86
CA LEU A 94 -21.27 -3.87 -11.09
C LEU A 94 -22.59 -4.03 -10.32
N ARG A 95 -22.64 -3.58 -9.05
CA ARG A 95 -23.86 -3.53 -8.24
C ARG A 95 -24.94 -2.66 -8.89
N ASN A 96 -24.57 -1.44 -9.29
CA ASN A 96 -25.52 -0.54 -9.95
C ASN A 96 -26.02 -1.11 -11.30
N ALA A 97 -25.17 -1.86 -12.01
CA ALA A 97 -25.54 -2.53 -13.25
C ALA A 97 -26.46 -3.75 -13.04
N MET A 98 -26.38 -4.43 -11.89
CA MET A 98 -27.25 -5.58 -11.57
C MET A 98 -28.65 -5.18 -11.08
N GLY A 99 -28.95 -3.90 -10.87
CA GLY A 99 -30.30 -3.42 -10.53
C GLY A 99 -30.83 -3.83 -9.14
N VAL A 100 -30.03 -4.54 -8.34
CA VAL A 100 -30.38 -5.00 -6.99
C VAL A 100 -29.88 -3.98 -5.95
N ALA A 101 -30.81 -3.21 -5.37
CA ALA A 101 -30.46 -2.15 -4.42
C ALA A 101 -29.97 -2.67 -3.04
N ASN A 102 -30.22 -3.93 -2.72
CA ASN A 102 -30.05 -4.47 -1.36
C ASN A 102 -29.11 -5.68 -1.24
N SER A 103 -28.36 -6.02 -2.28
CA SER A 103 -27.31 -7.05 -2.19
C SER A 103 -26.09 -6.64 -3.02
N PRO A 104 -24.85 -6.86 -2.54
CA PRO A 104 -24.36 -7.13 -1.18
C PRO A 104 -24.07 -5.84 -0.39
N PRO A 105 -24.22 -5.83 0.95
CA PRO A 105 -23.93 -4.69 1.83
C PRO A 105 -22.54 -4.09 1.56
N ASN A 106 -22.37 -2.78 1.76
CA ASN A 106 -21.09 -2.09 1.56
C ASN A 106 -19.94 -2.76 2.37
N GLN A 107 -20.29 -3.45 3.45
CA GLN A 107 -19.36 -4.22 4.29
C GLN A 107 -18.80 -5.46 3.57
N VAL A 108 -19.60 -6.14 2.74
CA VAL A 108 -19.18 -7.32 1.96
C VAL A 108 -18.34 -6.91 0.75
N VAL A 109 -18.71 -5.83 0.06
CA VAL A 109 -17.92 -5.28 -1.06
C VAL A 109 -16.54 -4.81 -0.58
N THR A 110 -16.48 -4.20 0.61
CA THR A 110 -15.22 -3.81 1.24
C THR A 110 -14.39 -5.03 1.64
N GLY A 111 -15.01 -6.09 2.16
CA GLY A 111 -14.34 -7.35 2.48
C GLY A 111 -13.76 -8.07 1.26
N LEU A 112 -14.52 -8.15 0.16
CA LEU A 112 -14.09 -8.70 -1.14
C LEU A 112 -13.05 -7.84 -1.87
N ALA A 113 -12.88 -6.58 -1.48
CA ALA A 113 -11.85 -5.71 -2.05
C ALA A 113 -10.53 -5.78 -1.27
N LEU A 114 -10.56 -6.24 -0.01
CA LEU A 114 -9.39 -6.39 0.85
C LEU A 114 -8.71 -7.77 0.73
N PHE A 115 -9.43 -8.78 0.25
CA PHE A 115 -8.96 -10.16 0.02
C PHE A 115 -9.01 -10.52 -1.46
#